data_AF-A0A3D3JS38-F1
#
_entry.id   AF-A0A3D3JS38-F1
#
_cell.length_a   1.000
_cell.length_b   1.000
_cell.length_c   1.000
_cell.angle_alpha   90.00
_cell.angle_beta   90.00
_cell.angle_gamma   90.00
#
_symmetry.space_group_name_H-M   'P 1'
#
loop_
_entity.id
_entity.type
_entity.pdbx_description
1 polymer ?
#
loop_
_entity_poly.entity_id
_entity_poly.type
_entity_poly.pdbx_seq_one_letter_code
_entity_poly.pdbx_strand_id
1 'polypeptide(L)'
;MGWPVPEDIPSRPEAGGRFVDGDLFYALSKGLGEAVGKAYHEAHGLEVIHLRPGVIAGDGLNKGPQLPSEPTDHWFLYVDPRDVAQAVALAEKAAISYGTYNIVAGRADGMFDWSGAARDLGYSPQHNWPEIPERGGS
;
A
#
# COMPACT_ATOMS: atom_id res chain seq x y z
N MET A 1 -29.71 0.35 -2.02
CA MET A 1 -29.56 -0.53 -0.84
C MET A 1 -28.08 -0.78 -0.70
N GLY A 2 -27.40 0.02 0.13
CA GLY A 2 -25.94 0.00 0.25
C GLY A 2 -25.52 -1.12 1.18
N TRP A 3 -24.58 -1.95 0.74
CA TRP A 3 -23.91 -2.91 1.63
C TRP A 3 -23.19 -2.13 2.73
N PRO A 4 -23.27 -2.56 4.00
CA PRO A 4 -22.50 -1.90 5.05
C PRO A 4 -21.02 -2.09 4.77
N VAL A 5 -20.26 -0.99 4.79
CA VAL A 5 -18.79 -1.03 4.82
C VAL A 5 -18.41 -1.49 6.22
N PRO A 6 -17.70 -2.62 6.41
CA PRO A 6 -17.25 -3.04 7.74
C PRO A 6 -16.37 -1.96 8.37
N GLU A 7 -16.51 -1.70 9.67
CA GLU A 7 -15.72 -0.67 10.39
C GLU A 7 -14.22 -1.03 10.52
N ASP A 8 -13.84 -2.29 10.30
CA ASP A 8 -12.47 -2.83 10.37
C ASP A 8 -11.77 -2.82 9.00
N ILE A 9 -11.55 -1.63 8.43
CA ILE A 9 -11.07 -1.50 7.04
C ILE A 9 -9.53 -1.49 6.99
N PRO A 10 -8.89 -2.26 6.09
CA PRO A 10 -7.52 -1.99 5.65
C PRO A 10 -7.42 -0.54 5.15
N SER A 11 -6.45 0.22 5.66
CA SER A 11 -6.34 1.65 5.38
C SER A 11 -6.22 1.92 3.87
N ARG A 12 -7.13 2.76 3.37
CA ARG A 12 -7.17 3.15 1.97
C ARG A 12 -6.43 4.47 1.74
N PRO A 13 -5.78 4.67 0.58
CA PRO A 13 -4.99 5.87 0.36
C PRO A 13 -5.78 7.18 0.51
N GLU A 14 -7.03 7.18 0.08
CA GLU A 14 -7.96 8.32 0.14
C GLU A 14 -8.42 8.70 1.56
N ALA A 15 -8.38 7.77 2.51
CA ALA A 15 -8.77 8.02 3.90
C ALA A 15 -7.67 8.73 4.70
N GLY A 16 -6.43 8.69 4.21
CA GLY A 16 -5.26 9.27 4.88
C GLY A 16 -4.83 8.50 6.14
N GLY A 17 -3.71 8.93 6.72
CA GLY A 17 -3.17 8.40 7.98
C GLY A 17 -3.19 9.45 9.09
N ARG A 18 -3.05 9.02 10.33
CA ARG A 18 -2.80 9.92 11.46
C ARG A 18 -1.31 10.23 11.56
N PHE A 19 -0.97 11.48 11.82
CA PHE A 19 0.40 11.85 12.14
C PHE A 19 0.74 11.43 13.58
N VAL A 20 1.94 10.88 13.76
CA VAL A 20 2.52 10.59 15.07
C VAL A 20 3.89 11.25 15.14
N ASP A 21 4.30 11.72 16.32
CA ASP A 21 5.51 12.53 16.49
C ASP A 21 6.78 11.86 15.92
N GLY A 22 6.89 10.53 16.04
CA GLY A 22 8.03 9.77 15.53
C GLY A 22 8.17 9.79 14.00
N ASP A 23 7.06 9.91 13.27
CA ASP A 23 7.01 9.86 11.80
C ASP A 23 6.60 11.18 11.15
N LEU A 24 6.37 12.24 11.95
CA LEU A 24 5.75 13.48 11.51
C LEU A 24 6.42 14.07 10.26
N PHE A 25 7.73 14.28 10.30
CA PHE A 25 8.46 14.91 9.19
C PHE A 25 8.47 14.03 7.94
N TYR A 26 8.63 12.72 8.11
CA TYR A 26 8.59 11.78 7.01
C TYR A 26 7.20 11.77 6.35
N ALA A 27 6.15 11.54 7.14
CA ALA A 27 4.77 11.50 6.68
C ALA A 27 4.36 12.83 6.01
N LEU A 28 4.76 13.96 6.59
CA LEU A 28 4.49 15.29 6.02
C LEU A 28 5.18 15.46 4.67
N SER A 29 6.46 15.07 4.56
CA SER A 29 7.21 15.20 3.30
C SER A 29 6.59 14.36 2.17
N LYS A 30 6.10 13.16 2.47
CA LYS A 30 5.45 12.28 1.49
C LYS A 30 4.06 12.78 1.12
N GLY A 31 3.26 13.18 2.10
CA GLY A 31 1.95 13.78 1.86
C GLY A 31 2.03 15.06 1.02
N LEU A 32 3.03 15.90 1.26
CA LEU A 32 3.28 17.08 0.42
C LEU A 32 3.62 16.70 -1.02
N GLY A 33 4.47 15.69 -1.23
CA GLY A 33 4.79 15.20 -2.57
C GLY A 33 3.57 14.72 -3.35
N GLU A 34 2.63 14.04 -2.68
CA GLU A 34 1.38 13.63 -3.30
C GLU A 34 0.46 14.82 -3.62
N ALA A 35 0.36 15.79 -2.72
CA ALA A 35 -0.41 17.01 -2.95
C ALA A 35 0.14 17.82 -4.14
N VAL A 36 1.46 17.91 -4.28
CA VAL A 36 2.12 18.55 -5.43
C VAL A 36 1.82 17.79 -6.72
N GLY A 37 1.93 16.46 -6.71
CA GLY A 37 1.60 15.63 -7.87
C GLY A 37 0.17 15.84 -8.35
N LYS A 38 -0.79 15.82 -7.42
CA LYS A 38 -2.20 16.11 -7.69
C LYS A 38 -2.41 17.50 -8.28
N ALA A 39 -1.80 18.52 -7.68
CA ALA A 39 -1.95 19.90 -8.15
C ALA A 39 -1.45 20.08 -9.59
N TYR A 40 -0.31 19.47 -9.94
CA TYR A 40 0.21 19.52 -11.32
C TYR A 40 -0.57 18.67 -12.30
N HIS A 41 -1.13 17.53 -11.85
CA HIS A 41 -2.07 16.76 -12.66
C HIS A 41 -3.31 17.60 -13.02
N GLU A 42 -3.94 18.22 -12.02
CA GLU A 42 -5.16 19.02 -12.22
C GLU A 42 -4.91 20.31 -13.00
N ALA A 43 -3.81 21.00 -12.74
CA ALA A 43 -3.52 22.29 -13.36
C ALA A 43 -2.89 22.17 -14.77
N HIS A 44 -2.13 21.11 -15.02
CA HIS A 44 -1.28 21.01 -16.21
C HIS A 44 -1.38 19.67 -16.94
N GLY A 45 -2.21 18.73 -16.48
CA GLY A 45 -2.35 17.41 -17.10
C GLY A 45 -1.13 16.52 -16.92
N LEU A 46 -0.25 16.81 -15.94
CA LEU A 46 0.91 15.95 -15.67
C LEU A 46 0.44 14.55 -15.26
N GLU A 47 0.94 13.51 -15.91
CA GLU A 47 0.62 12.13 -15.55
C GLU A 47 1.43 11.71 -14.31
N VAL A 48 0.75 11.32 -13.24
CA VAL A 48 1.37 11.01 -11.95
C VAL A 48 0.65 9.85 -11.26
N ILE A 49 1.35 8.74 -11.06
CA ILE A 49 0.86 7.62 -10.24
C ILE A 49 1.69 7.55 -8.95
N HIS A 50 1.03 7.68 -7.81
CA HIS A 50 1.64 7.56 -6.49
C HIS A 50 1.58 6.11 -6.01
N LEU A 51 2.74 5.47 -5.86
CA LEU A 51 2.87 4.14 -5.28
C LEU A 51 3.32 4.28 -3.82
N ARG A 52 2.52 3.76 -2.89
CA ARG A 52 2.80 3.72 -1.45
C ARG A 52 3.23 2.31 -1.05
N PRO A 53 4.52 1.96 -1.18
CA PRO A 53 4.99 0.67 -0.74
C PRO A 53 4.83 0.54 0.78
N GLY A 54 4.49 -0.66 1.23
CA GLY A 54 4.66 -1.06 2.62
C GLY A 54 6.14 -1.11 3.03
N VAL A 55 6.42 -1.77 4.16
CA VAL A 55 7.80 -2.03 4.57
C VAL A 55 8.43 -3.02 3.59
N ILE A 56 9.37 -2.55 2.77
CA ILE A 56 10.07 -3.37 1.78
C ILE A 56 10.99 -4.37 2.50
N ALA A 57 10.76 -5.66 2.33
CA ALA A 57 11.57 -6.73 2.90
C ALA A 57 11.62 -7.97 1.98
N GLY A 58 12.54 -8.92 2.23
CA GLY A 58 12.63 -10.18 1.47
C GLY A 58 13.91 -10.35 0.64
N ASP A 59 14.70 -9.29 0.47
CA ASP A 59 16.02 -9.31 -0.21
C ASP A 59 17.21 -9.44 0.74
N GLY A 60 16.95 -9.51 2.05
CA GLY A 60 17.98 -9.58 3.09
C GLY A 60 18.59 -8.23 3.49
N LEU A 61 18.16 -7.10 2.89
CA LEU A 61 18.63 -5.76 3.26
C LEU A 61 17.85 -5.19 4.45
N ASN A 62 16.56 -5.51 4.53
CA ASN A 62 15.69 -5.16 5.65
C ASN A 62 15.29 -6.40 6.44
N LYS A 63 15.03 -6.22 7.74
CA LYS A 63 14.46 -7.29 8.56
C LYS A 63 13.11 -7.73 7.98
N GLY A 64 12.98 -9.03 7.76
CA GLY A 64 11.71 -9.63 7.33
C GLY A 64 10.60 -9.45 8.36
N PRO A 65 9.34 -9.65 7.96
CA PRO A 65 8.21 -9.67 8.87
C PRO A 65 8.45 -10.66 10.02
N GLN A 66 8.15 -10.22 11.24
CA GLN A 66 8.13 -11.05 12.43
C GLN A 66 6.74 -10.98 13.03
N LEU A 67 6.18 -12.15 13.38
CA LEU A 67 4.87 -12.21 14.02
C LEU A 67 4.94 -11.43 15.35
N PRO A 68 4.10 -10.41 15.57
CA PRO A 68 4.03 -9.71 16.85
C PRO A 68 3.62 -10.67 17.97
N SER A 69 4.04 -10.39 19.21
CA SER A 69 3.62 -11.19 20.38
C SER A 69 2.09 -11.16 20.57
N GLU A 70 1.48 -10.03 20.24
CA GLU A 70 0.03 -9.80 20.30
C GLU A 70 -0.38 -9.13 18.97
N PRO A 71 -0.64 -9.89 17.89
CA PRO A 71 -1.05 -9.29 16.63
C PRO A 71 -2.40 -8.57 16.81
N THR A 72 -2.71 -7.62 15.93
CA THR A 72 -4.08 -7.12 15.71
C THR A 72 -4.67 -7.86 14.51
N ASP A 73 -5.97 -7.67 14.22
CA ASP A 73 -6.61 -8.30 13.04
C ASP A 73 -5.94 -7.86 11.73
N HIS A 74 -5.46 -6.62 11.71
CA HIS A 74 -4.72 -6.02 10.61
C HIS A 74 -3.37 -5.52 11.12
N TRP A 75 -2.29 -6.27 10.88
CA TRP A 75 -0.94 -5.94 11.35
C TRP A 75 0.10 -6.01 10.25
N PHE A 76 -0.16 -6.76 9.17
CA PHE A 76 0.84 -7.04 8.15
C PHE A 76 0.98 -5.85 7.20
N LEU A 77 2.16 -5.24 7.15
CA LEU A 77 2.44 -4.04 6.35
C LEU A 77 3.61 -4.18 5.37
N TYR A 78 4.10 -5.41 5.15
CA TYR A 78 5.31 -5.65 4.35
C TYR A 78 4.99 -5.85 2.87
N VAL A 79 6.03 -5.67 2.04
CA VAL A 79 5.99 -5.93 0.59
C VAL A 79 7.34 -6.41 0.09
N ASP A 80 7.36 -7.34 -0.86
CA ASP A 80 8.59 -7.81 -1.48
C ASP A 80 9.06 -6.79 -2.53
N PRO A 81 10.37 -6.51 -2.66
CA PRO A 81 10.88 -5.60 -3.68
C PRO A 81 10.50 -6.01 -5.11
N ARG A 82 10.29 -7.31 -5.39
CA ARG A 82 9.82 -7.79 -6.70
C ARG A 82 8.37 -7.39 -6.98
N ASP A 83 7.52 -7.35 -5.95
CA ASP A 83 6.15 -6.87 -6.08
C ASP A 83 6.12 -5.35 -6.25
N VAL A 84 7.03 -4.62 -5.60
CA VAL A 84 7.21 -3.18 -5.86
C VAL A 84 7.65 -2.93 -7.31
N ALA A 85 8.61 -3.70 -7.81
CA ALA A 85 9.06 -3.60 -9.20
C ALA A 85 7.94 -3.92 -10.21
N GLN A 86 7.10 -4.91 -9.89
CA GLN A 86 5.90 -5.21 -10.66
C GLN A 86 4.97 -3.99 -10.73
N ALA A 87 4.66 -3.36 -9.58
CA ALA A 87 3.79 -2.20 -9.52
C ALA A 87 4.33 -1.00 -10.33
N VAL A 88 5.64 -0.75 -10.30
CA VAL A 88 6.28 0.29 -11.12
C VAL A 88 6.10 -0.02 -12.62
N ALA A 89 6.43 -1.23 -13.05
CA ALA A 89 6.31 -1.62 -14.46
C ALA A 89 4.87 -1.61 -14.99
N LEU A 90 3.88 -1.83 -14.10
CA LEU A 90 2.47 -1.73 -14.41
C LEU A 90 1.99 -0.29 -14.47
N ALA A 91 2.41 0.56 -13.53
CA ALA A 91 2.08 1.98 -13.51
C ALA A 91 2.56 2.70 -14.78
N GLU A 92 3.76 2.38 -15.28
CA GLU A 92 4.30 2.94 -16.53
C GLU A 92 3.44 2.62 -17.77
N LYS A 93 2.63 1.56 -17.72
CA LYS A 93 1.81 1.08 -18.84
C LYS A 93 0.31 1.29 -18.60
N ALA A 94 -0.06 1.87 -17.46
CA ALA A 94 -1.45 2.01 -17.07
C ALA A 94 -2.16 3.01 -17.99
N ALA A 95 -3.45 2.76 -18.25
CA ALA A 95 -4.28 3.66 -19.06
C ALA A 95 -4.75 4.91 -18.29
N ILE A 96 -4.49 4.96 -16.99
CA ILE A 96 -4.85 6.09 -16.13
C ILE A 96 -3.69 7.10 -16.09
N SER A 97 -4.04 8.37 -16.02
CA SER A 97 -3.09 9.48 -15.89
C SER A 97 -2.80 9.88 -14.44
N TYR A 98 -3.65 9.46 -13.49
CA TYR A 98 -3.48 9.78 -12.08
C TYR A 98 -4.09 8.73 -11.16
N GLY A 99 -3.43 8.47 -10.03
CA GLY A 99 -3.96 7.63 -8.96
C GLY A 99 -2.97 7.44 -7.80
N THR A 100 -3.48 7.01 -6.65
CA THR A 100 -2.67 6.71 -5.45
C THR A 100 -3.00 5.31 -4.96
N TYR A 101 -1.98 4.47 -4.79
CA TYR A 101 -2.15 3.04 -4.60
C TYR A 101 -1.23 2.50 -3.51
N ASN A 102 -1.77 1.70 -2.59
CA ASN A 102 -0.95 0.93 -1.65
C ASN A 102 -0.36 -0.29 -2.35
N ILE A 103 0.95 -0.47 -2.23
CA ILE A 103 1.69 -1.60 -2.80
C ILE A 103 2.19 -2.44 -1.63
N VAL A 104 1.39 -3.46 -1.29
CA VAL A 104 1.60 -4.35 -0.14
C VAL A 104 1.40 -5.81 -0.54
N ALA A 105 1.77 -6.73 0.35
CA ALA A 105 1.43 -8.14 0.22
C ALA A 105 -0.10 -8.34 0.15
N GLY A 106 -0.52 -9.35 -0.59
CA GLY A 106 -1.92 -9.72 -0.84
C GLY A 106 -2.56 -10.53 0.28
N ARG A 107 -2.24 -10.24 1.54
CA ARG A 107 -2.69 -10.99 2.72
C ARG A 107 -4.00 -10.46 3.28
N ALA A 108 -4.83 -11.33 3.85
CA ALA A 108 -6.10 -10.95 4.47
C ALA A 108 -5.91 -10.16 5.78
N ASP A 109 -4.84 -10.42 6.52
CA ASP A 109 -4.43 -9.69 7.74
C ASP A 109 -3.60 -8.42 7.44
N GLY A 110 -3.64 -7.97 6.18
CA GLY A 110 -2.98 -6.77 5.69
C GLY A 110 -3.54 -5.49 6.30
N MET A 111 -2.65 -4.56 6.65
CA MET A 111 -3.00 -3.25 7.21
C MET A 111 -3.53 -2.28 6.15
N PHE A 112 -3.20 -2.48 4.87
CA PHE A 112 -3.49 -1.56 3.78
C PHE A 112 -4.23 -2.26 2.63
N ASP A 113 -5.24 -1.58 2.08
CA ASP A 113 -6.01 -2.10 0.94
C ASP A 113 -5.21 -1.93 -0.37
N TRP A 114 -4.91 -3.02 -1.05
CA TRP A 114 -4.21 -3.04 -2.35
C TRP A 114 -5.17 -3.22 -3.54
N SER A 115 -6.47 -3.43 -3.31
CA SER A 115 -7.44 -3.75 -4.36
C SER A 115 -7.58 -2.66 -5.42
N GLY A 116 -7.37 -1.38 -5.05
CA GLY A 116 -7.32 -0.27 -6.01
C GLY A 116 -6.18 -0.42 -7.01
N ALA A 117 -5.00 -0.85 -6.54
CA ALA A 117 -3.84 -1.11 -7.41
C ALA A 117 -4.12 -2.28 -8.36
N ALA A 118 -4.78 -3.32 -7.86
CA ALA A 118 -5.18 -4.46 -8.69
C ALA A 118 -6.15 -4.06 -9.79
N ARG A 119 -7.18 -3.29 -9.43
CA ARG A 119 -8.22 -2.84 -10.36
C ARG A 119 -7.68 -1.94 -11.45
N ASP A 120 -6.87 -0.95 -11.08
CA ASP A 120 -6.53 0.14 -12.00
C ASP A 120 -5.17 -0.06 -12.68
N LEU A 121 -4.22 -0.76 -12.03
CA LEU A 121 -2.89 -1.02 -12.55
C LEU A 121 -2.70 -2.49 -12.98
N GLY A 122 -3.57 -3.40 -12.56
CA GLY A 122 -3.35 -4.85 -12.75
C GLY A 122 -2.35 -5.45 -11.76
N TYR A 123 -2.09 -4.77 -10.64
CA TYR A 123 -1.17 -5.26 -9.61
C TYR A 123 -1.64 -6.57 -8.99
N SER A 124 -0.75 -7.56 -8.92
CA SER A 124 -1.00 -8.88 -8.37
C SER A 124 0.15 -9.27 -7.43
N PRO A 125 -0.01 -9.12 -6.11
CA PRO A 125 1.00 -9.54 -5.13
C PRO A 125 1.38 -11.01 -5.31
N GLN A 126 2.67 -11.31 -5.40
CA GLN A 126 3.18 -12.68 -5.58
C GLN A 126 3.94 -13.19 -4.35
N HIS A 127 4.33 -12.31 -3.44
CA HIS A 127 5.19 -12.63 -2.31
C HIS A 127 4.50 -12.28 -0.98
N ASN A 128 3.85 -13.30 -0.38
CA ASN A 128 2.93 -13.13 0.75
C ASN A 128 3.40 -13.77 2.08
N TRP A 129 4.67 -14.19 2.18
CA TRP A 129 5.24 -14.87 3.36
C TRP A 129 4.35 -15.99 3.91
N PRO A 130 4.08 -17.06 3.13
CA PRO A 130 3.17 -18.15 3.53
C PRO A 130 3.61 -18.88 4.80
N GLU A 131 4.89 -18.78 5.18
CA GLU A 131 5.43 -19.31 6.43
C GLU A 131 4.96 -18.55 7.68
N ILE A 132 4.39 -17.34 7.50
CA ILE A 132 3.80 -16.54 8.58
C ILE A 132 2.28 -16.70 8.50
N PRO A 133 1.64 -17.35 9.50
CA PRO A 133 0.20 -17.55 9.49
C PRO A 133 -0.56 -16.23 9.35
N GLU A 134 -1.53 -16.18 8.44
CA GLU A 134 -2.56 -15.15 8.46
C GLU A 134 -3.52 -15.45 9.61
N ARG A 135 -4.07 -14.42 10.27
CA ARG A 135 -5.15 -14.63 11.23
C ARG A 135 -6.30 -15.35 10.52
N GLY A 136 -6.61 -16.56 10.99
CA GLY A 136 -7.54 -17.47 10.31
C GLY A 136 -6.90 -18.73 9.72
N GLY A 137 -5.62 -19.01 9.98
CA GLY A 137 -5.05 -20.34 9.77
C GLY A 137 -5.81 -21.40 10.59
N SER A 138 -6.71 -22.12 9.93
CA SER A 138 -7.24 -23.42 10.39
C SER A 138 -6.14 -24.47 10.44
#